data_AF-A0A2M8NEX8-F1
#
_entry.id   AF-A0A2M8NEX8-F1
#
_cell.length_a   1.000
_cell.length_b   1.000
_cell.length_c   1.000
_cell.angle_alpha   90.00
_cell.angle_beta   90.00
_cell.angle_gamma   90.00
#
_symmetry.space_group_name_H-M   'P 1'
#
loop_
_entity.id
_entity.type
_entity.pdbx_description
1 polymer ?
#
loop_
_entity_poly.entity_id
_entity_poly.type
_entity_poly.pdbx_seq_one_letter_code
_entity_poly.pdbx_strand_id
1 'polypeptide(L)'
;MDLPPFRNEPPTDFNDPANVAAMEQALADVRAQFGRAYPIIIDGERITTGATIASVNPARPSEVVGYAASADVTLAQRAIETAHRRFAEWRRVPVEQRVELL
;
A
#
# COMPACT_ATOMS: atom_id res chain seq x y z
N MET A 1 -3.79 -21.26 17.86
CA MET A 1 -2.92 -20.92 16.73
C MET A 1 -1.50 -21.24 17.15
N ASP A 2 -0.79 -22.08 16.39
CA ASP A 2 0.60 -22.46 16.68
C ASP A 2 1.49 -21.75 15.66
N LEU A 3 1.98 -20.56 16.02
CA LEU A 3 2.89 -19.78 15.19
C LEU A 3 4.32 -19.98 15.68
N PRO A 4 5.32 -19.99 14.78
CA PRO A 4 6.71 -19.99 15.20
C PRO A 4 6.99 -18.75 16.07
N PRO A 5 7.97 -18.82 17.00
CA PRO A 5 8.38 -17.65 17.76
C PRO A 5 8.74 -16.49 16.84
N PHE A 6 8.31 -15.27 17.19
CA PHE A 6 8.65 -14.07 16.44
C PHE A 6 10.17 -13.94 16.26
N ARG A 7 10.57 -13.60 15.03
CA ARG A 7 11.94 -13.27 14.65
C ARG A 7 11.92 -12.06 13.74
N ASN A 8 12.91 -11.19 13.88
CA ASN A 8 13.09 -10.08 12.95
C ASN A 8 13.37 -10.60 11.54
N GLU A 9 12.80 -9.94 10.54
CA GLU A 9 13.19 -10.16 9.14
C GLU A 9 14.67 -9.75 8.97
N PRO A 10 15.55 -10.64 8.47
CA PRO A 10 16.96 -10.31 8.25
C PRO A 10 17.10 -9.26 7.15
N PRO A 11 18.10 -8.36 7.24
CA PRO A 11 18.42 -7.50 6.10
C PRO A 11 18.87 -8.36 4.92
N THR A 12 18.49 -7.95 3.71
CA THR A 12 18.97 -8.57 2.47
C THR A 12 20.48 -8.39 2.33
N ASP A 13 21.22 -9.48 2.09
CA ASP A 13 22.66 -9.44 1.85
C ASP A 13 22.96 -9.14 0.37
N PHE A 14 23.34 -7.91 0.07
CA PHE A 14 23.70 -7.49 -1.28
C PHE A 14 25.15 -7.83 -1.68
N ASN A 15 25.90 -8.58 -0.86
CA ASN A 15 27.13 -9.23 -1.33
C ASN A 15 26.83 -10.49 -2.15
N ASP A 16 25.62 -11.06 -2.03
CA ASP A 16 25.14 -12.15 -2.88
C ASP A 16 24.70 -11.60 -4.25
N PRO A 17 25.34 -12.01 -5.36
CA PRO A 17 24.95 -11.59 -6.70
C PRO A 17 23.49 -11.90 -7.06
N ALA A 18 22.89 -12.95 -6.48
CA ALA A 18 21.49 -13.28 -6.73
C ALA A 18 20.55 -12.21 -6.17
N ASN A 19 20.85 -11.68 -4.99
CA ASN A 19 20.07 -10.59 -4.37
C ASN A 19 20.22 -9.28 -5.14
N VAL A 20 21.41 -9.00 -5.67
CA VAL A 20 21.64 -7.84 -6.55
C VAL A 20 20.79 -7.95 -7.81
N ALA A 21 20.86 -9.09 -8.51
CA ALA A 21 20.08 -9.31 -9.72
C ALA A 21 18.57 -9.21 -9.48
N ALA A 22 18.07 -9.76 -8.36
CA ALA A 22 16.66 -9.65 -7.98
C ALA A 22 16.23 -8.19 -7.73
N MET A 23 17.07 -7.40 -7.07
CA MET A 23 16.81 -5.97 -6.84
C MET A 23 16.84 -5.17 -8.14
N GLU A 24 17.80 -5.43 -9.03
CA GLU A 24 17.86 -4.77 -10.34
C GLU A 24 16.61 -5.05 -11.18
N GLN A 25 16.13 -6.31 -11.18
CA GLN A 25 14.87 -6.66 -11.85
C GLN A 25 13.68 -5.94 -11.20
N ALA A 26 13.58 -5.95 -9.87
CA ALA A 26 12.50 -5.26 -9.16
C ALA A 26 12.48 -3.74 -9.44
N LEU A 27 13.65 -3.10 -9.52
CA LEU A 27 13.78 -1.69 -9.89
C LEU A 27 13.32 -1.44 -11.33
N ALA A 28 13.70 -2.31 -12.27
CA ALA A 28 13.25 -2.23 -13.65
C ALA A 28 11.72 -2.39 -13.77
N ASP A 29 11.16 -3.38 -13.06
CA ASP A 29 9.72 -3.66 -13.03
C ASP A 29 8.94 -2.50 -12.43
N VAL A 30 9.39 -1.92 -11.32
CA VAL A 30 8.73 -0.75 -10.70
C VAL A 30 8.84 0.47 -11.61
N ARG A 31 9.98 0.68 -12.26
CA ARG A 31 10.16 1.81 -13.18
C ARG A 31 9.25 1.71 -14.40
N ALA A 32 9.00 0.51 -14.92
CA ALA A 32 8.03 0.27 -16.00
C ALA A 32 6.57 0.60 -15.59
N GLN A 33 6.32 0.79 -14.29
CA GLN A 33 5.01 1.14 -13.73
C GLN A 33 4.87 2.63 -13.41
N PHE A 34 5.90 3.44 -13.70
CA PHE A 34 5.86 4.87 -13.42
C PHE A 34 4.73 5.58 -14.18
N GLY A 35 4.19 6.62 -13.55
CA GLY A 35 3.06 7.38 -14.08
C GLY A 35 1.69 6.71 -13.93
N ARG A 36 1.61 5.53 -13.31
CA ARG A 36 0.31 4.90 -12.99
C ARG A 36 -0.49 5.75 -12.00
N ALA A 37 -1.81 5.70 -12.15
CA ALA A 37 -2.77 6.30 -11.24
C ALA A 37 -3.34 5.24 -10.27
N TYR A 38 -3.42 5.61 -8.99
CA TYR A 38 -3.87 4.74 -7.90
C TYR A 38 -5.14 5.33 -7.27
N PRO A 39 -6.26 4.58 -7.23
CA PRO A 39 -7.53 5.07 -6.70
C PRO A 39 -7.53 5.15 -5.17
N ILE A 40 -8.46 5.92 -4.63
CA ILE A 40 -8.85 5.86 -3.22
C ILE A 40 -9.60 4.54 -2.99
N ILE A 41 -9.38 3.88 -1.84
CA ILE A 41 -10.14 2.69 -1.43
C ILE A 41 -11.03 3.02 -0.23
N ILE A 42 -12.36 2.93 -0.41
CA ILE A 42 -13.34 3.09 0.69
C ILE A 42 -14.31 1.91 0.62
N ASP A 43 -14.45 1.17 1.71
CA ASP A 43 -15.29 -0.05 1.79
C ASP A 43 -14.94 -1.13 0.74
N GLY A 44 -13.69 -1.19 0.31
CA GLY A 44 -13.23 -2.09 -0.76
C GLY A 44 -13.51 -1.57 -2.18
N GLU A 45 -14.22 -0.45 -2.33
CA GLU A 45 -14.46 0.19 -3.62
C GLU A 45 -13.26 1.01 -4.07
N ARG A 46 -12.88 0.90 -5.36
CA ARG A 46 -11.85 1.71 -6.00
C ARG A 46 -12.46 2.98 -6.60
N ILE A 47 -12.13 4.13 -6.02
CA ILE A 47 -12.67 5.43 -6.39
C ILE A 47 -11.59 6.28 -7.05
N THR A 48 -11.76 6.58 -8.33
CA THR A 48 -10.95 7.57 -9.05
C THR A 48 -11.57 8.96 -8.90
N THR A 49 -10.76 10.00 -8.84
CA THR A 49 -11.22 11.39 -8.75
C THR A 49 -10.61 12.23 -9.87
N GLY A 50 -11.20 13.39 -10.15
CA GLY A 50 -10.67 14.31 -11.17
C GLY A 50 -9.37 15.02 -10.76
N ALA A 51 -9.03 15.00 -9.47
CA ALA A 51 -7.81 15.61 -8.92
C ALA A 51 -6.86 14.52 -8.43
N THR A 52 -5.56 14.68 -8.66
CA THR A 52 -4.55 13.70 -8.24
C THR A 52 -3.38 14.36 -7.53
N ILE A 53 -2.70 13.61 -6.68
CA ILE A 53 -1.45 13.97 -6.01
C ILE A 53 -0.31 13.27 -6.75
N ALA A 54 0.61 14.04 -7.33
CA ALA A 54 1.80 13.50 -7.98
C ALA A 54 2.87 13.13 -6.93
N SER A 55 3.35 11.89 -6.96
CA SER A 55 4.51 11.43 -6.19
C SER A 55 5.73 11.45 -7.10
N VAL A 56 6.72 12.28 -6.77
CA VAL A 56 7.92 12.50 -7.61
C VAL A 56 9.12 11.72 -7.10
N ASN A 57 10.03 11.35 -8.01
CA ASN A 57 11.31 10.77 -7.64
C ASN A 57 12.22 11.87 -7.06
N PRO A 58 12.63 11.81 -5.77
CA PRO A 58 13.47 12.85 -5.18
C PRO A 58 14.88 12.92 -5.80
N ALA A 59 15.38 11.82 -6.36
CA ALA A 59 16.66 11.81 -7.06
C ALA A 59 16.57 12.43 -8.48
N ARG A 60 15.36 12.52 -9.04
CA ARG A 60 15.06 13.12 -10.36
C ARG A 60 13.66 13.76 -10.34
N PRO A 61 13.49 14.98 -9.81
CA PRO A 61 12.15 15.55 -9.55
C PRO A 61 11.25 15.74 -10.78
N SER A 62 11.80 15.71 -11.99
CA SER A 62 11.03 15.72 -13.24
C SER A 62 10.39 14.37 -13.58
N GLU A 63 10.75 13.29 -12.89
CA GLU A 63 10.22 11.94 -13.06
C GLU A 63 9.11 11.68 -12.03
N VAL A 64 7.89 11.46 -12.52
CA VAL A 64 6.75 11.11 -11.66
C VAL A 64 6.68 9.60 -11.48
N VAL A 65 6.76 9.15 -10.23
CA VAL A 65 6.66 7.74 -9.84
C VAL A 65 5.22 7.25 -9.98
N GLY A 66 4.24 8.06 -9.59
CA GLY A 66 2.82 7.73 -9.73
C GLY A 66 1.92 8.85 -9.25
N TYR A 67 0.62 8.66 -9.47
CA TYR A 67 -0.42 9.60 -9.11
C TYR A 67 -1.41 8.93 -8.15
N ALA A 68 -1.63 9.48 -6.96
CA ALA A 68 -2.71 9.04 -6.08
C ALA A 68 -3.96 9.89 -6.33
N ALA A 69 -5.15 9.29 -6.38
CA ALA A 69 -6.40 10.05 -6.40
C ALA A 69 -6.51 10.93 -5.15
N SER A 70 -6.88 12.19 -5.33
CA SER A 70 -7.04 13.17 -4.25
C SER A 70 -8.46 13.14 -3.71
N ALA A 71 -8.61 12.99 -2.39
CA ALA A 71 -9.89 12.98 -1.71
C ALA A 71 -10.37 14.40 -1.42
N ASP A 72 -11.67 14.64 -1.56
CA ASP A 72 -12.33 15.83 -1.05
C ASP A 72 -12.94 15.57 0.34
N VAL A 73 -13.57 16.59 0.92
CA VAL A 73 -14.22 16.50 2.24
C VAL A 73 -15.33 15.44 2.24
N THR A 74 -16.07 15.31 1.14
CA THR A 74 -17.15 14.32 0.99
C THR A 74 -16.62 12.89 1.08
N LEU A 75 -15.55 12.58 0.35
CA LEU A 75 -14.90 11.27 0.39
C LEU A 75 -14.27 10.99 1.76
N ALA A 76 -13.69 12.01 2.41
CA ALA A 76 -13.17 11.88 3.77
C ALA A 76 -14.28 11.52 4.78
N GLN A 77 -15.43 12.22 4.73
CA GLN A 77 -16.59 11.91 5.57
C GLN A 77 -17.10 10.49 5.32
N ARG A 78 -17.27 10.10 4.04
CA ARG A 78 -17.68 8.75 3.65
C ARG A 78 -16.73 7.68 4.20
N ALA A 79 -15.42 7.92 4.16
CA ALA A 79 -14.42 7.00 4.70
C ALA A 79 -14.56 6.82 6.22
N ILE A 80 -14.72 7.92 6.97
CA ILE A 80 -14.89 7.90 8.43
C ILE A 80 -16.17 7.18 8.83
N GLU A 81 -17.30 7.52 8.22
CA GLU A 81 -18.60 6.89 8.51
C GLU A 81 -18.58 5.39 8.22
N THR A 82 -17.97 5.00 7.09
CA THR A 82 -17.80 3.60 6.71
C THR A 82 -16.93 2.86 7.71
N ALA A 83 -15.77 3.41 8.08
CA ALA A 83 -14.87 2.81 9.05
C ALA A 83 -15.56 2.64 10.41
N HIS A 84 -16.31 3.65 10.88
CA HIS A 84 -17.07 3.59 12.12
C HIS A 84 -18.14 2.49 12.09
N ARG A 85 -18.89 2.38 10.99
CA ARG A 85 -19.89 1.32 10.80
C ARG A 85 -19.25 -0.07 10.83
N ARG A 86 -18.19 -0.28 10.04
CA ARG A 86 -17.47 -1.57 9.96
C ARG A 86 -16.80 -1.95 11.28
N PHE A 87 -16.37 -0.97 12.07
CA PHE A 87 -15.75 -1.22 13.36
C PHE A 87 -16.67 -1.96 14.33
N ALA A 88 -17.99 -1.77 14.27
CA ALA A 88 -18.93 -2.51 15.10
C ALA A 88 -18.84 -4.03 14.87
N GLU A 89 -18.67 -4.47 13.63
CA GLU A 89 -18.47 -5.89 13.29
C GLU A 89 -17.02 -6.30 13.56
N TRP A 90 -16.05 -5.55 13.04
CA TRP A 90 -14.62 -5.85 13.11
C TRP A 90 -14.11 -6.01 14.54
N ARG A 91 -14.57 -5.18 15.48
CA ARG A 91 -14.15 -5.27 16.88
C ARG A 91 -14.59 -6.57 17.58
N ARG A 92 -15.56 -7.29 17.00
CA ARG A 92 -16.09 -8.57 17.51
C ARG A 92 -15.48 -9.77 16.81
N VAL A 93 -14.69 -9.57 15.76
CA VAL A 93 -13.97 -10.65 15.07
C VAL A 93 -12.98 -11.29 16.07
N PRO A 94 -12.96 -12.62 16.22
CA PRO A 94 -12.02 -13.32 17.09
C PRO A 94 -10.58 -12.92 16.80
N VAL A 95 -9.75 -12.88 17.83
CA VAL A 95 -8.34 -12.45 17.70
C VAL A 95 -7.62 -13.34 16.70
N GLU A 96 -7.90 -14.64 16.73
CA GLU A 96 -7.29 -15.64 15.85
C GLU A 96 -7.57 -15.32 14.38
N GLN A 97 -8.82 -15.00 14.04
CA GLN A 97 -9.18 -14.62 12.67
C GLN A 97 -8.54 -13.29 12.25
N ARG A 98 -8.36 -12.34 13.18
CA ARG A 98 -7.66 -11.09 12.87
C ARG A 98 -6.17 -11.32 12.63
N VAL A 99 -5.55 -12.24 13.37
CA VAL A 99 -4.14 -12.61 13.20
C VAL A 99 -3.93 -13.32 11.86
N GLU A 100 -4.85 -14.17 11.40
CA GLU A 100 -4.77 -14.82 10.08
C GLU A 100 -4.80 -13.85 8.88
N LEU A 101 -5.25 -12.60 9.08
CA LEU A 101 -5.33 -11.57 8.04
C LEU A 101 -4.07 -10.69 7.92
N LEU A 102 -3.09 -10.86 8.83
CA LEU A 102 -1.83 -10.11 8.89
C LEU A 102 -0.68 -10.97 8.37
#